data_AF-A0A7X7VR36-F1
#
_entry.id   AF-A0A7X7VR36-F1
#
_cell.length_a   1.000
_cell.length_b   1.000
_cell.length_c   1.000
_cell.angle_alpha   90.00
_cell.angle_beta   90.00
_cell.angle_gamma   90.00
#
_symmetry.space_group_name_H-M   'P 1'
#
loop_
_entity.id
_entity.type
_entity.pdbx_description
1 polymer ?
#
loop_
_entity_poly.entity_id
_entity_poly.type
_entity_poly.pdbx_seq_one_letter_code
_entity_poly.pdbx_strand_id
1 'polypeptide(L)'
;MIRTRKDQLQKRGVKGFTLMEMLIVVAIIAVLVAIAIPIFTAQLDNARAETDAANIRSGYATATATILSNNVTESATYYLNSDGSVSTDSGTYKCKANASDLSDTTQSIAGTDASTIGWKKDDGIKYAWDGTTLSIAVKKR
;
A
#
# COMPACT_ATOMS: atom_id res chain seq x y z
N MET A 1 15.08 -74.77 -26.57
CA MET A 1 15.59 -73.87 -25.52
C MET A 1 15.34 -72.43 -25.96
N ILE A 2 14.24 -71.81 -25.51
CA ILE A 2 13.81 -70.46 -25.93
C ILE A 2 14.42 -69.44 -24.95
N ARG A 3 15.31 -68.56 -25.41
CA ARG A 3 15.90 -67.49 -24.59
C ARG A 3 14.91 -66.32 -24.48
N THR A 4 14.41 -66.09 -23.28
CA THR A 4 13.53 -64.99 -22.88
C THR A 4 14.22 -63.62 -23.10
N ARG A 5 13.77 -62.83 -24.09
CA ARG A 5 14.08 -61.40 -24.15
C ARG A 5 13.19 -60.66 -23.13
N LYS A 6 13.58 -60.63 -21.85
CA LYS A 6 12.88 -59.85 -20.82
C LYS A 6 13.50 -58.47 -20.51
N ASP A 7 14.66 -58.13 -21.06
CA ASP A 7 15.41 -56.93 -20.62
C ASP A 7 15.53 -55.83 -21.68
N GLN A 8 14.42 -55.46 -22.32
CA GLN A 8 14.33 -54.24 -23.14
C GLN A 8 13.37 -53.20 -22.54
N LEU A 9 12.99 -53.35 -21.27
CA LEU A 9 12.22 -52.37 -20.51
C LEU A 9 13.15 -51.70 -19.49
N GLN A 10 13.23 -50.36 -19.58
CA GLN A 10 13.81 -49.46 -18.58
C GLN A 10 15.34 -49.28 -18.57
N LYS A 11 15.88 -48.69 -19.63
CA LYS A 11 16.96 -47.70 -19.50
C LYS A 11 16.52 -46.36 -20.06
N ARG A 12 15.42 -45.82 -19.54
CA ARG A 12 15.19 -44.37 -19.63
C ARG A 12 16.20 -43.76 -18.68
N GLY A 13 17.28 -43.20 -19.22
CA GLY A 13 18.28 -42.48 -18.44
C GLY A 13 17.62 -41.32 -17.72
N VAL A 14 17.15 -41.57 -16.49
CA VAL A 14 16.71 -40.52 -15.59
C VAL A 14 18.00 -39.89 -15.09
N LYS A 15 18.53 -38.93 -15.85
CA LYS A 15 19.59 -38.05 -15.37
C LYS A 15 19.00 -37.26 -14.21
N GLY A 16 19.30 -37.69 -12.99
CA GLY A 16 18.95 -36.97 -11.78
C GLY A 16 19.70 -35.64 -11.73
N PHE A 17 19.04 -34.62 -11.17
CA PHE A 17 19.63 -33.30 -10.90
C PHE A 17 20.87 -33.48 -10.02
N THR A 18 22.01 -32.90 -10.40
CA THR A 18 23.23 -33.01 -9.59
C THR A 18 23.13 -32.09 -8.38
N LEU A 19 23.71 -32.50 -7.23
CA LEU A 19 23.79 -31.64 -6.04
C LEU A 19 24.53 -30.33 -6.34
N MET A 20 25.53 -30.38 -7.23
CA MET A 20 26.31 -29.22 -7.64
C MET A 20 25.47 -28.21 -8.44
N GLU A 21 24.58 -28.68 -9.33
CA GLU A 21 23.64 -27.82 -10.06
C GLU A 21 22.65 -27.13 -9.12
N MET A 22 22.17 -27.81 -8.08
CA MET A 22 21.31 -27.14 -7.09
C MET A 22 22.09 -26.15 -6.20
N LEU A 23 23.36 -26.43 -5.89
CA LEU A 23 24.18 -25.56 -5.05
C LEU A 23 24.41 -24.20 -5.71
N ILE A 24 24.79 -24.18 -6.98
CA ILE A 24 25.03 -22.92 -7.70
C ILE A 24 23.74 -22.11 -7.89
N VAL A 25 22.61 -22.79 -8.11
CA VAL A 25 21.30 -22.13 -8.27
C VAL A 25 20.89 -21.41 -6.99
N VAL A 26 20.97 -22.09 -5.84
CA VAL A 26 20.63 -21.46 -4.55
C VAL A 26 21.59 -20.32 -4.22
N ALA A 27 22.88 -20.46 -4.55
CA ALA A 27 23.86 -19.39 -4.36
C ALA A 27 23.50 -18.12 -5.14
N ILE A 28 23.09 -18.24 -6.40
CA ILE A 28 22.68 -17.09 -7.22
C ILE A 28 21.36 -16.49 -6.70
N ILE A 29 20.37 -17.33 -6.36
CA ILE A 29 19.09 -16.87 -5.80
C ILE A 29 19.32 -16.09 -4.50
N ALA A 30 20.23 -16.54 -3.63
CA ALA A 30 20.55 -15.84 -2.38
C ALA A 30 21.05 -14.41 -2.63
N VAL A 31 21.91 -14.21 -3.63
CA VAL A 31 22.40 -12.87 -4.00
C VAL A 31 21.28 -12.00 -4.56
N LEU A 32 20.42 -12.55 -5.43
CA LEU A 32 19.30 -11.80 -6.00
C LEU A 32 18.29 -11.38 -4.91
N VAL A 33 17.94 -12.29 -4.01
CA VAL A 33 16.99 -12.04 -2.92
C VAL A 33 17.54 -10.99 -1.95
N ALA A 34 18.84 -11.00 -1.67
CA ALA A 34 19.47 -10.02 -0.79
C ALA A 34 19.28 -8.57 -1.25
N ILE A 35 19.30 -8.32 -2.56
CA ILE A 35 19.06 -6.99 -3.15
C ILE A 35 17.56 -6.73 -3.34
N ALA A 36 16.79 -7.75 -3.73
CA ALA A 36 15.39 -7.60 -4.08
C ALA A 36 14.49 -7.25 -2.88
N ILE A 37 14.71 -7.86 -1.71
CA ILE A 37 13.87 -7.63 -0.51
C ILE A 37 13.84 -6.16 -0.08
N PRO A 38 14.97 -5.46 0.16
CA PRO A 38 14.94 -4.07 0.62
C PRO A 38 14.30 -3.13 -0.42
N ILE A 39 14.54 -3.36 -1.71
CA ILE A 39 13.96 -2.55 -2.79
C ILE A 39 12.45 -2.76 -2.86
N PHE A 40 12.00 -4.02 -2.84
CA PHE A 40 10.58 -4.36 -2.95
C PHE A 40 9.78 -3.88 -1.74
N THR A 41 10.35 -3.97 -0.54
CA THR A 41 9.71 -3.46 0.68
C THR A 41 9.54 -1.93 0.64
N ALA A 42 10.57 -1.18 0.27
CA ALA A 42 10.47 0.27 0.10
C ALA A 42 9.44 0.67 -0.96
N GLN A 43 9.38 -0.03 -2.09
CA GLN A 43 8.38 0.23 -3.14
C GLN A 43 6.95 -0.08 -2.66
N LEU A 44 6.77 -1.16 -1.89
CA LEU A 44 5.47 -1.53 -1.35
C LEU A 44 4.96 -0.49 -0.34
N ASP A 45 5.84 0.04 0.50
CA ASP A 45 5.47 1.07 1.48
C ASP A 45 5.19 2.42 0.79
N ASN A 46 5.96 2.80 -0.23
CA ASN A 46 5.65 3.95 -1.07
C ASN A 46 4.29 3.80 -1.77
N ALA A 47 4.00 2.65 -2.39
CA ALA A 47 2.73 2.42 -3.07
C ALA A 47 1.53 2.50 -2.11
N ARG A 48 1.70 2.03 -0.88
CA ARG A 48 0.70 2.18 0.19
C ARG A 48 0.50 3.64 0.58
N ALA A 49 1.59 4.40 0.73
CA ALA A 49 1.53 5.81 1.08
C ALA A 49 0.91 6.67 -0.04
N GLU A 50 1.19 6.35 -1.31
CA GLU A 50 0.54 6.97 -2.48
C GLU A 50 -0.96 6.67 -2.52
N THR A 51 -1.34 5.42 -2.21
CA THR A 51 -2.75 5.03 -2.10
C THR A 51 -3.45 5.80 -0.98
N ASP A 52 -2.79 5.94 0.18
CA ASP A 52 -3.29 6.76 1.29
C ASP A 52 -3.46 8.23 0.87
N ALA A 53 -2.46 8.82 0.23
CA ALA A 53 -2.53 10.19 -0.28
C ALA A 53 -3.69 10.40 -1.26
N ALA A 54 -3.91 9.44 -2.18
CA ALA A 54 -5.03 9.48 -3.12
C ALA A 54 -6.39 9.37 -2.41
N ASN A 55 -6.52 8.47 -1.43
CA ASN A 55 -7.75 8.32 -0.65
C ASN A 55 -8.04 9.57 0.21
N ILE A 56 -7.02 10.17 0.82
CA ILE A 56 -7.13 11.42 1.56
C ILE A 56 -7.62 12.54 0.65
N ARG A 57 -7.05 12.65 -0.56
CA ARG A 57 -7.47 13.65 -1.56
C ARG A 57 -8.92 13.44 -2.01
N SER A 58 -9.31 12.18 -2.25
CA SER A 58 -10.68 11.82 -2.62
C SER A 58 -11.67 12.20 -1.52
N GLY A 59 -11.38 11.82 -0.26
CA GLY A 59 -12.22 12.17 0.87
C GLY A 59 -12.33 13.68 1.10
N TYR A 60 -11.26 14.45 0.84
CA TYR A 60 -11.32 15.90 0.88
C TYR A 60 -12.33 16.44 -0.14
N ALA A 61 -12.31 15.93 -1.37
CA ALA A 61 -13.26 16.32 -2.41
C ALA A 61 -14.71 15.94 -2.05
N THR A 62 -14.92 14.78 -1.43
CA THR A 62 -16.24 14.37 -0.94
C THR A 62 -16.72 15.27 0.20
N ALA A 63 -15.84 15.64 1.13
CA ALA A 63 -16.17 16.57 2.22
C ALA A 63 -16.49 17.98 1.69
N THR A 64 -15.70 18.52 0.77
CA THR A 64 -16.01 19.83 0.16
C THR A 64 -17.32 19.81 -0.62
N ALA A 65 -17.59 18.76 -1.39
CA ALA A 65 -18.87 18.60 -2.07
C ALA A 65 -20.04 18.57 -1.08
N THR A 66 -19.90 17.84 0.03
CA THR A 66 -20.93 17.73 1.08
C THR A 66 -21.20 19.09 1.75
N ILE A 67 -20.14 19.84 2.06
CA ILE A 67 -20.23 21.20 2.65
C ILE A 67 -20.97 22.13 1.71
N LEU A 68 -20.61 22.12 0.42
CA LEU A 68 -21.22 22.98 -0.59
C LEU A 68 -22.67 22.62 -0.87
N SER A 69 -22.99 21.34 -1.03
CA SER A 69 -24.37 20.88 -1.30
C SER A 69 -25.32 21.17 -0.14
N ASN A 70 -24.85 21.12 1.10
CA ASN A 70 -25.67 21.38 2.29
C ASN A 70 -25.56 22.84 2.79
N ASN A 71 -24.82 23.72 2.09
CA ASN A 71 -24.58 25.11 2.49
C ASN A 71 -24.09 25.22 3.95
N VAL A 72 -23.16 24.35 4.35
CA VAL A 72 -22.65 24.31 5.72
C VAL A 72 -21.78 25.54 5.97
N THR A 73 -22.26 26.46 6.80
CA THR A 73 -21.55 27.70 7.17
C THR A 73 -20.91 27.64 8.55
N GLU A 74 -21.36 26.73 9.41
CA GLU A 74 -20.80 26.51 10.75
C GLU A 74 -19.66 25.49 10.72
N SER A 75 -18.81 25.49 11.74
CA SER A 75 -17.69 24.55 11.83
C SER A 75 -18.19 23.11 11.92
N ALA A 76 -17.59 22.21 11.13
CA ALA A 76 -17.94 20.80 11.08
C ALA A 76 -16.70 19.93 10.94
N THR A 77 -16.76 18.69 11.43
CA THR A 77 -15.71 17.69 11.24
C THR A 77 -16.27 16.52 10.45
N TYR A 78 -15.57 16.13 9.40
CA TYR A 78 -15.87 14.97 8.60
C TYR A 78 -14.74 13.95 8.74
N TYR A 79 -15.05 12.67 8.82
CA TYR A 79 -14.10 11.59 8.95
C TYR A 79 -14.14 10.71 7.71
N LEU A 80 -12.96 10.29 7.23
CA LEU A 80 -12.85 9.42 6.06
C LEU A 80 -13.23 7.98 6.41
N ASN A 81 -14.03 7.35 5.56
CA ASN A 81 -14.40 5.95 5.64
C ASN A 81 -13.61 5.10 4.63
N SER A 82 -13.54 3.79 4.88
CA SER A 82 -12.86 2.83 4.01
C SER A 82 -13.45 2.70 2.61
N ASP A 83 -14.70 3.12 2.42
CA ASP A 83 -15.38 3.16 1.12
C ASP A 83 -15.17 4.48 0.35
N GLY A 84 -14.40 5.42 0.93
CA GLY A 84 -14.15 6.75 0.34
C GLY A 84 -15.24 7.79 0.63
N SER A 85 -16.31 7.41 1.35
CA SER A 85 -17.30 8.36 1.86
C SER A 85 -16.76 9.13 3.07
N VAL A 86 -17.50 10.17 3.47
CA VAL A 86 -17.21 10.93 4.70
C VAL A 86 -18.42 10.94 5.62
N SER A 87 -18.19 10.88 6.94
CA SER A 87 -19.24 10.93 7.99
C SER A 87 -18.87 11.93 9.07
N THR A 88 -19.86 12.48 9.76
CA THR A 88 -19.67 13.43 10.87
C THR A 88 -19.38 12.75 12.22
N ASP A 89 -19.72 11.46 12.36
CA ASP A 89 -19.67 10.78 13.66
C ASP A 89 -18.35 10.01 13.85
N SER A 90 -17.95 9.26 12.83
CA SER A 90 -16.74 8.44 12.89
C SER A 90 -16.19 8.14 11.49
N GLY A 91 -14.90 7.77 11.45
CA GLY A 91 -14.23 7.34 10.22
C GLY A 91 -13.64 5.95 10.40
N THR A 92 -13.90 5.08 9.43
CA THR A 92 -13.37 3.71 9.39
C THR A 92 -12.04 3.61 8.63
N TYR A 93 -11.62 4.65 7.92
CA TYR A 93 -10.37 4.64 7.17
C TYR A 93 -9.16 4.53 8.09
N LYS A 94 -8.18 3.73 7.66
CA LYS A 94 -6.90 3.52 8.34
C LYS A 94 -5.78 3.53 7.33
N CYS A 95 -4.85 4.49 7.48
CA CYS A 95 -3.66 4.60 6.65
C CYS A 95 -2.86 3.29 6.70
N LYS A 96 -2.27 2.90 5.58
CA LYS A 96 -1.51 1.65 5.43
C LYS A 96 0.00 1.87 5.53
N ALA A 97 0.46 3.09 5.30
CA ALA A 97 1.86 3.51 5.43
C ALA A 97 1.97 4.89 6.09
N ASN A 98 3.20 5.32 6.34
CA ASN A 98 3.50 6.65 6.86
C ASN A 98 3.64 7.65 5.71
N ALA A 99 3.38 8.92 5.97
CA ALA A 99 3.66 10.00 5.02
C ALA A 99 5.16 10.05 4.61
N SER A 100 6.06 9.66 5.52
CA SER A 100 7.50 9.58 5.26
C SER A 100 7.92 8.47 4.29
N ASP A 101 7.01 7.53 4.00
CA ASP A 101 7.30 6.41 3.09
C ASP A 101 7.05 6.82 1.63
N LEU A 102 6.49 8.02 1.39
CA LEU A 102 6.39 8.62 0.06
C LEU A 102 7.78 8.97 -0.49
N SER A 103 8.02 8.60 -1.75
CA SER A 103 9.21 9.01 -2.51
C SER A 103 9.33 10.54 -2.62
N ASP A 104 8.18 11.22 -2.74
CA ASP A 104 8.08 12.68 -2.66
C ASP A 104 7.24 13.10 -1.45
N THR A 105 7.93 13.39 -0.34
CA THR A 105 7.29 13.86 0.90
C THR A 105 6.75 15.29 0.81
N THR A 106 7.06 16.02 -0.28
CA THR A 106 6.52 17.36 -0.59
C THR A 106 5.30 17.30 -1.50
N GLN A 107 4.80 16.10 -1.82
CA GLN A 107 3.56 15.94 -2.57
C GLN A 107 2.40 16.67 -1.88
N SER A 108 1.74 17.56 -2.62
CA SER A 108 0.57 18.29 -2.14
C SER A 108 -0.70 17.43 -2.22
N ILE A 109 -1.44 17.37 -1.12
CA ILE A 109 -2.72 16.69 -0.97
C ILE A 109 -3.75 17.76 -0.62
N ALA A 110 -4.57 18.13 -1.60
CA ALA A 110 -5.57 19.20 -1.47
C ALA A 110 -4.98 20.53 -0.96
N GLY A 111 -3.77 20.90 -1.41
CA GLY A 111 -3.12 22.15 -1.04
C GLY A 111 -2.27 22.08 0.23
N THR A 112 -2.21 20.92 0.91
CA THR A 112 -1.34 20.70 2.08
C THR A 112 -0.32 19.61 1.78
N ASP A 113 0.96 19.86 2.06
CA ASP A 113 2.01 18.88 1.81
C ASP A 113 1.88 17.65 2.71
N ALA A 114 2.21 16.48 2.16
CA ALA A 114 2.14 15.21 2.87
C ALA A 114 2.93 15.21 4.20
N SER A 115 4.10 15.85 4.20
CA SER A 115 4.93 16.05 5.40
C SER A 115 4.22 16.86 6.50
N THR A 116 3.38 17.82 6.12
CA THR A 116 2.62 18.66 7.06
C THR A 116 1.41 17.91 7.62
N ILE A 117 0.75 17.09 6.80
CA ILE A 117 -0.33 16.20 7.27
C ILE A 117 0.24 15.15 8.24
N GLY A 118 1.41 14.58 7.90
CA GLY A 118 2.21 13.77 8.81
C GLY A 118 1.51 12.51 9.32
N TRP A 119 0.64 11.88 8.52
CA TRP A 119 -0.05 10.66 8.92
C TRP A 119 0.93 9.51 9.12
N LYS A 120 0.61 8.64 10.08
CA LYS A 120 1.31 7.37 10.27
C LYS A 120 0.42 6.22 9.86
N LYS A 121 1.06 5.06 9.65
CA LYS A 121 0.33 3.81 9.51
C LYS A 121 -0.69 3.69 10.64
N ASP A 122 -1.88 3.25 10.27
CA ASP A 122 -3.03 3.02 11.13
C ASP A 122 -3.75 4.26 11.70
N ASP A 123 -3.27 5.46 11.40
CA ASP A 123 -4.02 6.65 11.71
C ASP A 123 -5.31 6.73 10.87
N GLY A 124 -6.33 7.39 11.43
CA GLY A 124 -7.50 7.83 10.67
C GLY A 124 -7.31 9.23 10.12
N ILE A 125 -8.19 9.63 9.22
CA ILE A 125 -8.17 10.96 8.59
C ILE A 125 -9.48 11.68 8.87
N LYS A 126 -9.36 12.97 9.17
CA LYS A 126 -10.49 13.88 9.34
C LYS A 126 -10.28 15.17 8.56
N TYR A 127 -11.38 15.80 8.19
CA TYR A 127 -11.44 17.08 7.50
C TYR A 127 -12.19 18.06 8.40
N ALA A 128 -11.50 19.11 8.82
CA ALA A 128 -12.05 20.13 9.71
C ALA A 128 -12.43 21.36 8.89
N TRP A 129 -13.73 21.65 8.85
CA TRP A 129 -14.31 22.85 8.26
C TRP A 129 -14.47 23.90 9.36
N ASP A 130 -13.94 25.11 9.13
CA ASP A 130 -14.05 26.23 10.07
C ASP A 130 -15.16 27.23 9.72
N GLY A 131 -15.91 27.00 8.64
CA GLY A 131 -16.89 27.94 8.08
C GLY A 131 -16.40 28.66 6.82
N THR A 132 -15.10 28.61 6.53
CA THR A 132 -14.46 29.28 5.37
C THR A 132 -13.52 28.34 4.61
N THR A 133 -12.75 27.53 5.33
CA THR A 133 -11.73 26.63 4.78
C THR A 133 -11.90 25.21 5.32
N LEU A 134 -11.56 24.25 4.46
CA LEU A 134 -11.47 22.84 4.84
C LEU A 134 -10.00 22.48 5.00
N SER A 135 -9.63 21.91 6.14
CA SER A 135 -8.26 21.48 6.44
C SER A 135 -8.21 19.97 6.69
N ILE A 136 -7.11 19.34 6.30
CA ILE A 136 -6.86 17.92 6.57
C ILE A 136 -6.17 17.79 7.92
N ALA A 137 -6.65 16.87 8.75
CA ALA A 137 -6.01 16.53 10.01
C ALA A 137 -6.02 15.02 10.25
N VAL A 138 -5.05 14.57 11.06
CA VAL A 138 -4.94 13.18 11.46
C VAL A 138 -5.80 12.91 12.69
N LYS A 139 -6.59 11.82 12.64
CA LYS A 139 -7.25 11.22 13.79
C LYS A 139 -6.34 10.11 14.32
N LYS A 140 -5.56 10.42 15.36
CA LYS A 140 -4.74 9.42 16.04
C LYS A 140 -5.64 8.31 16.60
N ARG A 141 -5.11 7.08 16.60
CA ARG A 141 -5.72 5.94 17.29
C ARG A 141 -5.99 6.25 18.75
#